data_AF-A0A3E3JXV8-F1
#
_entry.id   AF-A0A3E3JXV8-F1
#
_cell.length_a   1.000
_cell.length_b   1.000
_cell.length_c   1.000
_cell.angle_alpha   90.00
_cell.angle_beta   90.00
_cell.angle_gamma   90.00
#
_symmetry.space_group_name_H-M   'P 1'
#
loop_
_entity.id
_entity.type
_entity.pdbx_description
1 polymer ?
#
loop_
_entity_poly.entity_id
_entity_poly.type
_entity_poly.pdbx_seq_one_letter_code
_entity_poly.pdbx_strand_id
1 'polypeptide(L)'
;MIGKREMQKITITEKLIRNENEAIEAIKANMPTSGYQMLRESLDMAIKALEEIQQYREIGTVEEFREAQEKQEPIFAEVIVNGWNSFKCPSCGRELEIGYKHCIWCGQHLKYKSMRSDIGVRKNETD
;
A
#
# COMPACT_ATOMS: atom_id res chain seq x y z
N MET A 1 -44.91 -17.55 -29.65
CA MET A 1 -44.43 -16.97 -28.37
C MET A 1 -42.94 -17.24 -28.29
N ILE A 2 -42.11 -16.19 -28.31
CA ILE A 2 -40.66 -16.32 -28.19
C ILE A 2 -40.36 -16.90 -26.80
N GLY A 3 -39.62 -18.02 -26.76
CA GLY A 3 -39.41 -18.76 -25.52
C GLY A 3 -38.60 -17.96 -24.51
N LYS A 4 -38.81 -18.17 -23.20
CA LYS A 4 -38.04 -17.49 -22.14
C LYS A 4 -36.51 -17.59 -22.30
N ARG A 5 -36.02 -18.65 -22.96
CA ARG A 5 -34.60 -18.85 -23.32
C ARG A 5 -34.13 -17.95 -24.48
N GLU A 6 -35.01 -17.61 -25.42
CA GLU A 6 -34.72 -16.66 -26.49
C GLU A 6 -34.80 -15.22 -25.98
N MET A 7 -35.71 -14.92 -25.05
CA MET A 7 -35.71 -13.64 -24.31
C MET A 7 -34.40 -13.44 -23.52
N GLN A 8 -33.87 -14.48 -22.86
CA GLN A 8 -32.59 -14.41 -22.14
C GLN A 8 -31.39 -14.18 -23.08
N LYS A 9 -31.46 -14.57 -24.36
CA LYS A 9 -30.44 -14.22 -25.37
C LYS A 9 -30.55 -12.75 -25.82
N ILE A 10 -31.73 -12.14 -25.69
CA ILE A 10 -32.02 -10.74 -26.06
C ILE A 10 -31.69 -9.77 -24.90
N THR A 11 -31.65 -10.24 -23.64
CA THR A 11 -31.45 -9.40 -22.44
C THR A 11 -30.11 -9.54 -21.74
N ILE A 12 -29.12 -10.22 -22.32
CA ILE A 12 -27.72 -9.91 -21.97
C ILE A 12 -27.34 -8.74 -22.87
N THR A 13 -27.76 -7.53 -22.50
CA THR A 13 -27.21 -6.32 -23.13
C THR A 13 -25.71 -6.40 -22.96
N GLU A 14 -24.97 -6.56 -24.06
CA GLU A 14 -23.53 -6.68 -24.04
C GLU A 14 -22.96 -5.56 -23.16
N LYS A 15 -22.04 -5.91 -22.24
CA LYS A 15 -21.40 -4.93 -21.38
C LYS A 15 -20.59 -3.98 -22.27
N LEU A 16 -21.12 -2.79 -22.54
CA LEU A 16 -20.52 -1.82 -23.47
C LEU A 16 -19.26 -1.14 -22.88
N ILE A 17 -19.21 -0.99 -21.55
CA ILE A 17 -18.10 -0.35 -20.84
C ILE A 17 -17.27 -1.42 -20.14
N ARG A 18 -16.01 -1.61 -20.54
CA ARG A 18 -15.18 -2.75 -20.10
C ARG A 18 -14.31 -2.42 -18.89
N ASN A 19 -13.87 -1.17 -18.76
CA ASN A 19 -12.97 -0.70 -17.72
C ASN A 19 -13.29 0.75 -17.31
N GLU A 20 -12.65 1.22 -16.25
CA GLU A 20 -12.87 2.54 -15.67
C GLU A 20 -12.49 3.67 -16.63
N ASN A 21 -11.47 3.50 -17.47
CA ASN A 21 -11.08 4.51 -18.46
C ASN A 21 -12.16 4.70 -19.52
N GLU A 22 -12.73 3.60 -20.04
CA GLU A 22 -13.87 3.65 -20.95
C GLU A 22 -15.09 4.30 -20.30
N ALA A 23 -15.32 4.07 -19.01
CA ALA A 23 -16.39 4.71 -18.25
C ALA A 23 -16.19 6.23 -18.17
N ILE A 24 -14.97 6.67 -17.81
CA ILE A 24 -14.61 8.09 -17.71
C ILE A 24 -14.79 8.78 -19.07
N GLU A 25 -14.29 8.20 -20.15
CA GLU A 25 -14.41 8.76 -21.50
C GLU A 25 -15.87 8.87 -21.94
N ALA A 26 -16.68 7.84 -21.68
CA ALA A 26 -18.10 7.85 -22.00
C ALA A 26 -18.86 8.94 -21.20
N ILE A 27 -18.55 9.11 -19.91
CA ILE A 27 -19.17 10.15 -19.08
C ILE A 27 -18.77 11.54 -19.59
N LYS A 28 -17.48 11.78 -19.87
CA LYS A 28 -16.98 13.06 -20.38
C LYS A 28 -17.63 13.43 -21.72
N ALA A 29 -17.77 12.46 -22.62
CA ALA A 29 -18.39 12.66 -23.94
C ALA A 29 -19.90 12.99 -23.87
N ASN A 30 -20.59 12.53 -22.82
CA ASN A 30 -22.04 12.70 -22.63
C ASN A 30 -22.39 13.67 -21.50
N MET A 31 -21.43 14.49 -21.06
CA MET A 31 -21.63 15.41 -19.95
C MET A 31 -22.68 16.48 -20.33
N PRO A 32 -23.71 16.73 -19.49
CA PRO A 32 -24.72 17.74 -19.79
C PRO A 32 -24.12 19.15 -19.87
N THR A 33 -24.32 19.84 -21.00
CA THR A 33 -23.82 21.20 -21.22
C THR A 33 -24.74 22.29 -20.64
N SER A 34 -26.02 21.97 -20.43
CA SER A 34 -27.02 22.89 -19.88
C SER A 34 -28.11 22.15 -19.11
N GLY A 35 -28.64 22.76 -18.05
CA GLY A 35 -29.57 22.08 -17.14
C GLY A 35 -28.88 21.00 -16.30
N TYR A 36 -29.63 20.31 -15.45
CA TYR A 36 -29.16 19.13 -14.72
C TYR A 36 -27.88 19.31 -13.88
N GLN A 37 -27.78 20.44 -13.17
CA GLN A 37 -26.59 20.77 -12.37
C GLN A 37 -26.23 19.68 -11.34
N MET A 38 -27.23 19.12 -10.64
CA MET A 38 -27.01 18.01 -9.70
C MET A 38 -26.44 16.76 -10.39
N LEU A 39 -26.90 16.45 -11.61
CA LEU A 39 -26.38 15.31 -12.38
C LEU A 39 -24.93 15.56 -12.78
N ARG A 40 -24.61 16.76 -13.26
CA ARG A 40 -23.23 17.13 -13.62
C ARG A 40 -22.29 16.98 -12.43
N GLU A 41 -22.67 17.52 -11.27
CA GLU A 41 -21.89 17.38 -10.03
C GLU A 41 -21.71 15.90 -9.63
N SER A 42 -22.77 15.09 -9.79
CA SER A 42 -22.71 13.64 -9.51
C SER A 42 -21.74 12.92 -10.46
N LEU A 43 -21.76 13.26 -11.75
CA LEU A 43 -20.88 12.67 -12.77
C LEU A 43 -19.42 13.11 -12.56
N ASP A 44 -19.18 14.36 -12.19
CA ASP A 44 -17.85 14.86 -11.84
C ASP A 44 -17.28 14.13 -10.61
N MET A 45 -18.12 13.89 -9.59
CA MET A 45 -17.74 13.10 -8.42
C MET A 45 -17.45 11.65 -8.78
N ALA A 46 -18.25 11.05 -9.66
CA ALA A 46 -18.02 9.68 -10.15
C ALA A 46 -16.70 9.57 -10.92
N ILE A 47 -16.39 10.53 -11.80
CA ILE A 47 -15.09 10.58 -12.52
C ILE A 47 -13.94 10.62 -11.52
N LYS A 48 -13.99 11.53 -10.53
CA LYS A 48 -12.93 11.64 -9.52
C LYS A 48 -12.72 10.33 -8.74
N ALA A 49 -13.80 9.67 -8.34
CA ALA A 49 -13.71 8.40 -7.63
C ALA A 49 -13.08 7.29 -8.50
N LEU A 50 -13.41 7.25 -9.80
CA LEU A 50 -12.79 6.32 -10.74
C LEU A 50 -11.30 6.62 -10.94
N GLU A 51 -10.93 7.90 -11.10
CA GLU A 51 -9.53 8.33 -11.22
C GLU A 51 -8.72 7.99 -9.96
N GLU A 52 -9.29 8.17 -8.76
CA GLU A 52 -8.65 7.82 -7.48
C GLU A 52 -8.40 6.30 -7.37
N ILE A 53 -9.37 5.48 -7.77
CA ILE A 53 -9.20 4.01 -7.79
C ILE A 53 -8.06 3.59 -8.72
N GLN A 54 -7.90 4.25 -9.87
CA GLN A 54 -6.79 3.96 -10.79
C GLN A 54 -5.44 4.29 -10.16
N GLN A 55 -5.32 5.39 -9.42
CA GLN A 55 -4.09 5.74 -8.69
C GLN A 55 -3.71 4.66 -7.67
N TYR A 56 -4.66 4.11 -6.90
CA TYR A 56 -4.37 3.02 -5.97
C TYR A 56 -3.92 1.74 -6.70
N ARG A 57 -4.52 1.44 -7.86
CA ARG A 57 -4.12 0.27 -8.66
C ARG A 57 -2.73 0.40 -9.25
N GLU A 58 -2.27 1.62 -9.55
CA GLU A 58 -0.90 1.89 -10.00
C GLU A 58 0.14 1.67 -8.89
N ILE A 59 -0.22 1.92 -7.62
CA ILE A 59 0.65 1.65 -6.46
C ILE A 59 0.83 0.14 -6.27
N GLY A 60 -0.21 -0.65 -6.56
CA GLY A 60 -0.21 -2.10 -6.46
C GLY A 60 -1.32 -2.63 -5.54
N THR A 61 -1.43 -3.95 -5.50
CA THR A 61 -2.40 -4.68 -4.70
C THR A 61 -1.87 -4.95 -3.30
N VAL A 62 -2.80 -5.22 -2.36
CA VAL A 62 -2.44 -5.62 -1.00
C VAL A 62 -1.62 -6.92 -0.99
N GLU A 63 -1.89 -7.84 -1.92
CA GLU A 63 -1.14 -9.09 -2.02
C GLU A 63 0.28 -8.87 -2.56
N GLU A 64 0.47 -7.98 -3.55
CA GLU A 64 1.80 -7.57 -4.01
C GLU A 64 2.62 -6.91 -2.88
N PHE A 65 1.97 -6.07 -2.05
CA PHE A 65 2.62 -5.48 -0.88
C PHE A 65 3.05 -6.53 0.15
N ARG A 66 2.18 -7.51 0.46
CA ARG A 66 2.51 -8.61 1.38
C ARG A 66 3.66 -9.45 0.85
N GLU A 67 3.65 -9.80 -0.43
CA GLU A 67 4.70 -10.56 -1.06
C GLU A 67 6.05 -9.81 -1.05
N ALA A 68 6.04 -8.50 -1.31
CA ALA A 68 7.23 -7.66 -1.22
C ALA A 68 7.79 -7.60 0.20
N GLN A 69 6.93 -7.55 1.21
CA GLN A 69 7.33 -7.56 2.61
C GLN A 69 7.95 -8.92 3.01
N GLU A 70 7.37 -10.03 2.58
CA GLU A 70 7.88 -11.37 2.87
C GLU A 70 9.23 -11.66 2.21
N LYS A 71 9.43 -11.15 0.99
CA LYS A 71 10.68 -11.29 0.24
C LYS A 71 11.79 -10.32 0.68
N GLN A 72 11.52 -9.44 1.63
CA GLN A 72 12.50 -8.43 2.04
C GLN A 72 13.70 -9.06 2.75
N GLU A 73 14.85 -9.03 2.09
CA GLU A 73 16.11 -9.43 2.72
C GLU A 73 16.49 -8.44 3.82
N PRO A 74 16.69 -8.92 5.06
CA PRO A 74 17.03 -8.05 6.17
C PRO A 74 18.45 -7.49 6.04
N ILE A 75 18.59 -6.20 6.34
CA ILE A 75 19.88 -5.50 6.36
C ILE A 75 20.38 -5.35 7.79
N PHE A 76 21.70 -5.30 7.97
CA PHE A 76 22.27 -5.12 9.31
C PHE A 76 22.12 -3.68 9.78
N ALA A 77 21.48 -3.49 10.94
CA ALA A 77 21.44 -2.18 11.58
C ALA A 77 22.85 -1.76 12.04
N GLU A 78 23.14 -0.47 11.91
CA GLU A 78 24.38 0.13 12.41
C GLU A 78 24.29 0.32 13.93
N VAL A 79 25.38 0.06 14.65
CA VAL A 79 25.44 0.27 16.10
C VAL A 79 25.97 1.66 16.38
N ILE A 80 25.25 2.42 17.20
CA ILE A 80 25.68 3.70 17.75
C ILE A 80 25.98 3.49 19.24
N VAL A 81 27.21 3.80 19.66
CA VAL A 81 27.65 3.65 21.05
C VAL A 81 27.51 5.00 21.76
N ASN A 82 26.29 5.32 22.22
CA ASN A 82 25.99 6.58 22.92
C ASN A 82 25.52 6.33 24.36
N GLY A 83 26.33 5.67 25.20
CA GLY A 83 26.03 5.40 26.63
C GLY A 83 24.90 4.37 26.87
N TRP A 84 23.93 4.33 25.97
CA TRP A 84 22.97 3.27 25.70
C TRP A 84 23.27 2.80 24.27
N ASN A 85 23.33 1.49 24.05
CA ASN A 85 23.56 0.97 22.69
C ASN A 85 22.32 1.24 21.84
N SER A 86 22.37 2.28 21.01
CA SER A 86 21.32 2.61 20.04
C SER A 86 21.66 2.02 18.68
N PHE A 87 20.66 1.81 17.83
CA PHE A 87 20.86 1.33 16.47
C PHE A 87 20.47 2.42 15.47
N LYS A 88 21.00 2.34 14.26
CA LYS A 88 20.60 3.21 13.15
C LYS A 88 20.18 2.36 11.97
N CYS A 89 19.01 2.69 11.41
CA CYS A 89 18.52 2.05 10.21
C CYS A 89 19.37 2.51 9.01
N PRO A 90 20.03 1.60 8.27
CA PRO A 90 20.83 2.01 7.12
C PRO A 90 19.98 2.53 5.95
N SER A 91 18.71 2.11 5.88
CA SER A 91 17.80 2.51 4.79
C SER A 91 17.33 3.97 4.91
N CYS A 92 16.96 4.43 6.11
CA CYS A 92 16.42 5.78 6.31
C CYS A 92 17.29 6.68 7.21
N GLY A 93 18.37 6.15 7.77
CA GLY A 93 19.31 6.88 8.62
C GLY A 93 18.78 7.24 10.01
N ARG A 94 17.56 6.84 10.38
CA ARG A 94 16.98 7.16 11.70
C ARG A 94 17.48 6.23 12.79
N GLU A 95 17.60 6.79 13.99
CA GLU A 95 17.97 6.08 15.20
C GLU A 95 16.79 5.24 15.72
N LEU A 96 17.15 4.12 16.33
CA LEU A 96 16.28 3.13 16.92
C LEU A 96 16.80 2.84 18.33
N GLU A 97 15.92 2.94 19.31
CA GLU A 97 16.27 2.77 20.73
C GLU A 97 16.57 1.31 21.07
N ILE A 98 15.95 0.36 20.36
CA ILE A 98 16.08 -1.07 20.56
C ILE A 98 16.15 -1.84 19.23
N GLY A 99 16.50 -3.12 19.32
CA GLY A 99 16.59 -4.01 18.16
C GLY A 99 15.22 -4.47 17.63
N TYR A 100 14.51 -3.61 16.90
CA TYR A 100 13.25 -3.96 16.24
C TYR A 100 13.46 -4.86 15.01
N LYS A 101 12.55 -5.82 14.77
CA LYS A 101 12.58 -6.65 13.55
C LYS A 101 12.48 -5.81 12.26
N HIS A 102 11.68 -4.75 12.27
CA HIS A 102 11.56 -3.80 11.16
C HIS A 102 11.79 -2.37 11.67
N CYS A 103 12.34 -1.50 10.82
CA CYS A 103 12.46 -0.09 11.13
C CYS A 103 11.06 0.53 11.30
N ILE A 104 10.81 1.16 12.45
CA ILE A 104 9.53 1.83 12.75
C ILE A 104 9.24 3.04 11.83
N TRP A 105 10.22 3.50 11.07
CA TRP A 105 10.14 4.69 10.24
C TRP A 105 9.98 4.42 8.75
N CYS A 106 10.62 3.38 8.22
CA CYS A 106 10.58 3.06 6.79
C CYS A 106 10.18 1.62 6.48
N GLY A 107 9.89 0.79 7.49
CA GLY A 107 9.45 -0.60 7.30
C GLY A 107 10.56 -1.59 6.92
N GLN A 108 11.80 -1.14 6.70
CA GLN A 108 12.92 -2.01 6.35
C GLN A 108 13.13 -3.13 7.38
N HIS A 109 13.19 -4.39 6.93
CA HIS A 109 13.54 -5.55 7.73
C HIS A 109 15.01 -5.47 8.17
N LEU A 110 15.26 -5.63 9.48
CA LEU A 110 16.55 -5.42 10.12
C LEU A 110 17.06 -6.71 10.76
N LYS A 111 18.37 -6.89 10.66
CA LYS A 111 19.16 -7.87 11.42
C LYS A 111 20.13 -7.10 12.32
N TYR A 112 20.50 -7.73 13.42
CA TYR A 112 21.48 -7.18 14.36
C TYR A 112 22.59 -8.19 14.54
N LYS A 113 23.83 -7.70 14.64
CA LYS A 113 24.93 -8.55 15.08
C LYS A 113 24.63 -8.92 16.54
N SER A 114 24.59 -10.22 16.83
CA SER A 114 24.36 -10.75 18.18
C SER A 114 25.24 -10.01 19.19
N MET A 115 24.64 -9.20 20.07
CA MET A 115 25.28 -8.73 21.30
C MET A 115 25.34 -9.93 22.27
N ARG A 116 26.15 -10.94 21.97
CA ARG A 116 26.41 -12.03 22.92
C ARG A 116 27.38 -11.50 23.97
N SER A 117 26.84 -11.25 25.17
CA SER A 117 27.44 -11.59 26.47
C SER A 117 28.88 -11.16 26.81
N ASP A 118 29.46 -10.16 26.16
CA ASP A 118 30.79 -9.62 26.55
C ASP A 118 30.72 -8.30 27.33
N ILE A 119 29.52 -7.85 27.71
CA ILE A 119 29.39 -6.88 28.80
C ILE A 119 29.65 -7.66 30.08
N GLY A 120 30.89 -7.62 30.54
CA GLY A 120 31.32 -8.14 31.82
C GLY A 120 30.28 -7.81 32.88
N VAL A 121 29.59 -8.84 33.36
CA VAL A 121 28.95 -8.82 34.67
C VAL A 121 30.03 -8.31 35.60
N ARG A 122 29.89 -7.08 36.11
CA ARG A 122 30.68 -6.68 37.28
C ARG A 122 30.35 -7.73 38.33
N LYS A 123 31.30 -8.63 38.58
CA LYS A 123 31.29 -9.39 39.82
C LYS A 123 31.32 -8.32 40.89
N ASN A 124 30.20 -8.17 41.60
CA ASN A 124 30.17 -7.37 42.80
C ASN A 124 31.06 -8.13 43.79
N GLU A 125 32.33 -7.74 43.86
CA GLU A 125 33.18 -8.03 45.01
C GLU A 125 32.59 -7.24 46.18
N THR A 126 31.86 -7.96 47.03
CA THR A 126 31.65 -7.55 48.42
C THR A 126 32.31 -8.61 49.27
N ASP A 127 33.33 -8.15 50.00
CA ASP A 127 34.02 -8.82 51.11
C ASP A 127 33.07 -9.40 52.15
#